data_AF-A0A9N9EFE1-F1
#
_entry.id   AF-A0A9N9EFE1-F1
#
_cell.length_a   1.000
_cell.length_b   1.000
_cell.length_c   1.000
_cell.angle_alpha   90.00
_cell.angle_beta   90.00
_cell.angle_gamma   90.00
#
_symmetry.space_group_name_H-M   'P 1'
#
loop_
_entity.id
_entity.type
_entity.pdbx_description
1 polymer ?
#
loop_
_entity_poly.entity_id
_entity_poly.type
_entity_poly.pdbx_seq_one_letter_code
_entity_poly.pdbx_strand_id
1 'polypeptide(L)'
;MAICFDCWKLIKIDDVNPKKLFHFTRQRYVDYLEPKDLMQEHWDYECNKPKTNFGKARIIQIAYRNYKNRPESLATQAWNAMRND
;
A
#
# COMPACT_ATOMS: atom_id res chain seq x y z
N MET A 1 5.86 -7.38 -17.50
CA MET A 1 5.72 -5.94 -17.18
C MET A 1 4.25 -5.58 -17.26
N ALA A 2 3.74 -4.78 -16.32
CA ALA A 2 2.37 -4.27 -16.32
C ALA A 2 2.39 -2.76 -16.10
N ILE A 3 1.27 -2.08 -16.41
CA ILE A 3 1.09 -0.66 -16.07
C ILE A 3 0.09 -0.53 -14.92
N CYS A 4 0.47 0.19 -13.88
CA CYS A 4 -0.42 0.59 -12.79
C CYS A 4 -1.11 1.90 -13.19
N PHE A 5 -2.41 1.88 -13.49
CA PHE A 5 -3.16 3.09 -13.84
C PHE A 5 -3.41 4.04 -12.66
N ASP A 6 -3.43 3.52 -11.43
CA ASP A 6 -3.59 4.36 -10.23
C ASP A 6 -2.36 5.27 -10.00
N CYS A 7 -1.18 4.81 -10.41
CA CYS A 7 0.09 5.47 -10.16
C CYS A 7 0.85 5.86 -11.44
N TRP A 8 0.30 5.53 -12.61
CA TRP A 8 0.87 5.74 -13.94
C TRP A 8 2.33 5.28 -14.09
N LYS A 9 2.68 4.15 -13.45
CA LYS A 9 4.01 3.56 -13.50
C LYS A 9 4.01 2.21 -14.18
N LEU A 10 5.09 1.94 -14.92
CA LEU A 10 5.43 0.60 -15.36
C LEU A 10 6.00 -0.19 -14.18
N ILE A 11 5.53 -1.42 -14.03
CA ILE A 11 5.90 -2.29 -12.93
C ILE A 11 6.36 -3.65 -13.45
N LYS A 12 7.23 -4.29 -12.66
CA LYS A 12 7.55 -5.69 -12.86
C LYS A 12 6.40 -6.53 -12.33
N ILE A 13 6.11 -7.63 -13.03
CA ILE A 13 5.14 -8.62 -12.55
C ILE A 13 5.94 -9.65 -11.77
N ASP A 14 5.46 -9.97 -10.57
CA ASP A 14 6.11 -10.95 -9.70
C ASP A 14 5.89 -12.35 -10.29
N ASP A 15 6.94 -13.18 -10.27
CA ASP A 15 6.83 -14.58 -10.66
C ASP A 15 6.30 -15.37 -9.47
N VAL A 16 5.01 -15.69 -9.50
CA VAL A 16 4.30 -16.30 -8.38
C VAL A 16 3.77 -17.66 -8.78
N ASN A 17 4.02 -18.65 -7.94
CA ASN A 17 3.47 -19.98 -8.14
C ASN A 17 1.92 -19.95 -8.02
N PRO A 18 1.20 -20.50 -9.00
CA PRO A 18 -0.26 -20.58 -8.93
C PRO A 18 -0.74 -21.35 -7.71
N LYS A 19 -1.89 -20.95 -7.18
CA LYS A 19 -2.61 -21.71 -6.14
C LYS A 19 -3.48 -22.76 -6.80
N LYS A 20 -3.52 -23.98 -6.26
CA LYS A 20 -4.47 -24.99 -6.72
C LYS A 20 -5.83 -24.75 -6.10
N LEU A 21 -6.86 -24.58 -6.93
CA LEU A 21 -8.23 -24.37 -6.51
C LEU A 21 -9.14 -25.42 -7.15
N PHE A 22 -10.05 -26.00 -6.37
CA PHE A 22 -10.99 -26.99 -6.90
C PHE A 22 -12.11 -26.30 -7.68
N HIS A 23 -12.21 -26.60 -8.97
CA HIS A 23 -13.23 -26.02 -9.84
C HIS A 23 -14.45 -26.95 -9.93
N PHE A 24 -15.53 -26.63 -9.20
CA PHE A 24 -16.73 -27.47 -9.08
C PHE A 24 -17.32 -27.92 -10.42
N THR A 25 -17.49 -27.01 -11.40
CA THR A 25 -18.06 -27.35 -12.71
C THR A 25 -17.17 -28.29 -13.54
N ARG A 26 -15.85 -28.28 -13.30
CA ARG A 26 -14.87 -29.10 -14.03
C ARG A 26 -14.45 -30.34 -13.23
N GLN A 27 -14.95 -30.48 -12.00
CA GLN A 27 -14.61 -31.54 -11.04
C GLN A 27 -13.10 -31.84 -10.92
N ARG A 28 -12.25 -30.80 -11.02
CA ARG A 28 -10.79 -30.95 -10.94
C ARG A 28 -10.11 -29.76 -10.30
N TYR A 29 -8.91 -29.98 -9.78
CA TYR A 29 -8.02 -28.89 -9.37
C TYR A 29 -7.48 -28.17 -10.59
N VAL A 30 -7.50 -26.84 -10.54
CA VAL A 30 -6.92 -25.96 -11.55
C VAL A 30 -5.95 -25.02 -10.86
N ASP A 31 -4.89 -24.68 -11.59
CA ASP A 31 -3.98 -23.62 -11.18
C ASP A 31 -4.69 -22.27 -11.37
N TYR A 32 -4.71 -21.49 -10.30
CA TYR A 32 -5.39 -20.20 -10.21
C TYR A 32 -4.39 -19.14 -9.77
N LEU A 33 -4.38 -18.03 -10.51
CA LEU A 33 -3.56 -16.86 -10.24
C LEU A 33 -4.47 -15.65 -10.16
N GLU A 34 -4.43 -14.92 -9.06
CA GLU A 34 -5.12 -13.64 -8.97
C GLU A 34 -4.22 -12.51 -9.44
N PRO A 35 -4.77 -11.51 -10.16
CA PRO A 35 -4.02 -10.30 -10.49
C PRO A 35 -3.41 -9.58 -9.28
N LYS A 36 -4.00 -9.76 -8.09
CA LYS A 36 -3.47 -9.21 -6.84
C LYS A 36 -2.18 -9.90 -6.38
N ASP A 37 -2.06 -11.21 -6.63
CA ASP A 37 -0.88 -11.99 -6.26
C ASP A 37 0.31 -11.60 -7.14
N LEU A 38 0.07 -11.27 -8.42
CA LEU A 38 1.09 -10.95 -9.43
C LEU A 38 1.78 -9.59 -9.26
N MET A 39 1.25 -8.71 -8.41
CA MET A 39 1.69 -7.32 -8.26
C MET A 39 1.78 -6.94 -6.79
N GLN A 40 1.99 -7.93 -5.92
CA GLN A 40 1.86 -7.74 -4.48
C GLN A 40 2.91 -6.77 -3.95
N GLU A 41 4.17 -6.91 -4.35
CA GLU A 41 5.23 -5.99 -3.93
C GLU A 41 4.91 -4.55 -4.33
N HIS A 42 4.43 -4.36 -5.56
CA HIS A 42 4.01 -3.06 -6.04
C HIS A 42 2.89 -2.46 -5.20
N TRP A 43 1.83 -3.23 -4.91
CA TRP A 43 0.70 -2.75 -4.11
C TRP A 43 1.07 -2.48 -2.66
N ASP A 44 2.05 -3.19 -2.08
CA ASP A 44 2.45 -3.03 -0.69
C ASP A 44 3.41 -1.86 -0.50
N TYR A 45 4.39 -1.67 -1.41
CA TYR A 45 5.54 -0.81 -1.16
C TYR A 45 5.72 0.34 -2.15
N GLU A 46 5.26 0.23 -3.39
CA GLU A 46 5.57 1.22 -4.43
C GLU A 46 4.36 2.09 -4.80
N CYS A 47 3.16 1.52 -4.74
CA CYS A 47 1.95 2.20 -5.15
C CYS A 47 1.57 3.28 -4.15
N ASN A 48 1.29 4.49 -4.66
CA ASN A 48 0.76 5.59 -3.86
C ASN A 48 -0.70 5.36 -3.46
N LYS A 49 -1.42 4.49 -4.18
CA LYS A 49 -2.81 4.11 -3.91
C LYS A 49 -2.91 2.59 -3.71
N PRO A 50 -2.33 2.08 -2.61
CA PRO A 50 -2.22 0.65 -2.37
C PRO A 50 -3.59 -0.02 -2.22
N LYS A 51 -3.74 -1.23 -2.77
CA LYS A 51 -4.99 -2.01 -2.70
C LYS A 51 -5.02 -2.93 -1.48
N THR A 52 -3.86 -3.33 -0.98
CA THR A 52 -3.70 -4.19 0.19
C THR A 52 -3.91 -3.39 1.49
N ASN A 53 -4.40 -4.06 2.54
CA ASN A 53 -4.51 -3.44 3.86
C ASN A 53 -3.15 -3.03 4.41
N PHE A 54 -2.12 -3.84 4.14
CA PHE A 54 -0.75 -3.55 4.53
C PHE A 54 -0.22 -2.27 3.88
N GLY A 55 -0.31 -2.15 2.54
CA GLY A 55 0.12 -0.95 1.85
C GLY A 55 -0.65 0.29 2.32
N LYS A 56 -1.96 0.19 2.56
CA LYS A 56 -2.77 1.29 3.14
C LYS A 56 -2.26 1.70 4.52
N ALA A 57 -2.01 0.74 5.41
CA ALA A 57 -1.48 1.00 6.74
C ALA A 57 -0.10 1.67 6.68
N ARG A 58 0.78 1.22 5.75
CA ARG A 58 2.09 1.82 5.53
C ARG A 58 2.01 3.32 5.21
N ILE A 59 1.11 3.72 4.30
CA ILE A 59 0.92 5.14 3.95
C ILE A 59 0.53 5.98 5.18
N ILE A 60 -0.40 5.47 6.00
CA ILE A 60 -0.82 6.14 7.24
C ILE A 60 0.34 6.26 8.23
N GLN A 61 1.11 5.18 8.41
CA GLN A 61 2.28 5.17 9.29
C GLN A 61 3.35 6.17 8.84
N ILE A 62 3.62 6.27 7.54
CA ILE A 62 4.55 7.26 6.97
C ILE A 62 4.05 8.68 7.25
N ALA A 63 2.77 8.95 6.97
CA ALA A 63 2.17 10.25 7.23
C ALA A 63 2.26 10.65 8.71
N TYR A 64 1.99 9.71 9.62
CA TYR A 64 2.10 9.94 11.06
C TYR A 64 3.54 10.18 11.54
N ARG A 65 4.52 9.43 11.01
CA ARG A 65 5.95 9.66 11.32
C ARG A 65 6.38 11.04 10.86
N ASN A 66 5.99 11.44 9.65
CA ASN A 66 6.28 12.77 9.12
C ASN A 66 5.62 13.87 9.96
N TYR A 67 4.39 13.65 10.41
CA TYR A 67 3.70 14.56 11.34
C TYR A 67 4.47 14.70 12.66
N LYS A 68 4.99 13.61 13.22
CA LYS A 68 5.76 13.65 14.48
C LYS A 68 7.12 14.33 14.34
N ASN A 69 7.77 14.16 13.19
CA ASN A 69 9.09 14.71 12.93
C ASN A 69 9.06 16.15 12.43
N ARG A 70 7.87 16.74 12.22
CA ARG A 70 7.75 18.12 11.76
C ARG A 70 8.19 19.11 12.84
N PRO A 71 8.82 20.23 12.48
CA PRO A 71 9.11 21.30 13.44
C PRO A 71 7.82 21.84 14.06
N GLU A 72 7.90 22.33 15.30
CA GLU A 72 6.75 22.98 15.94
C GLU A 72 6.23 24.11 15.07
N SER A 73 4.89 24.18 14.96
CA SER A 73 4.26 25.25 14.20
C SER A 73 4.30 26.55 14.99
N LEU A 74 4.34 27.68 14.28
CA LEU A 74 4.20 29.02 14.87
C LEU A 74 2.96 29.15 15.76
N ALA A 75 1.85 28.52 15.36
CA ALA A 75 0.62 28.51 16.16
C ALA A 75 0.79 27.75 17.49
N THR A 76 1.50 26.62 17.46
CA THR A 76 1.83 25.86 18.67
C THR A 76 2.75 26.66 19.59
N GLN A 77 3.76 27.32 19.03
CA GLN A 77 4.68 28.17 19.78
C GLN A 77 3.94 29.36 20.42
N ALA A 78 3.09 30.05 19.66
CA ALA A 78 2.30 31.17 20.15
C ALA A 78 1.34 30.75 21.27
N TRP A 79 0.66 29.62 21.13
CA TRP A 79 -0.21 29.07 22.17
C TRP A 79 0.57 28.74 23.46
N ASN A 80 1.73 28.11 23.33
CA ASN A 80 2.57 27.77 24.47
C ASN A 80 3.11 29.01 25.18
N ALA A 81 3.44 30.08 24.43
CA ALA A 81 3.85 31.36 25.00
C ALA A 81 2.72 32.02 25.80
N MET A 82 1.51 32.13 25.22
CA MET A 82 0.35 32.73 25.87
C MET A 82 -0.12 31.99 27.13
N ARG A 83 0.17 30.69 27.25
CA ARG A 83 -0.23 29.87 28.40
C ARG A 83 0.70 30.03 29.60
N ASN A 84 1.91 30.54 29.38
CA ASN A 84 2.93 30.70 30.41
C ASN A 84 3.02 32.15 30.93
N ASP A 85 2.14 33.04 30.46
CA ASP A 85 1.87 34.37 31.02
C ASP A 85 0.70 34.30 32.02
#